data_AF-A0A527RE71-F1
#
_entry.id   AF-A0A527RE71-F1
#
_cell.length_a   1.000
_cell.length_b   1.000
_cell.length_c   1.000
_cell.angle_alpha   90.00
_cell.angle_beta   90.00
_cell.angle_gamma   90.00
#
_symmetry.space_group_name_H-M   'P 1'
#
loop_
_entity.id
_entity.type
_entity.pdbx_description
1 polymer ?
#
loop_
_entity_poly.entity_id
_entity_poly.type
_entity_poly.pdbx_seq_one_letter_code
_entity_poly.pdbx_strand_id
1 'polypeptide(L)' 'GSCTSEGNLSFSWRIMMAPPAVINYLVAHEVAHLKEMNHGPKFWKLCEKLCPDTDRCKDWLKRNGGALQAIVFE' A
#
# COMPACT_ATOMS: atom_id res chain seq x y z
N GLY A 1 -2.32 -0.68 4.45
CA GLY A 1 -1.82 -1.46 5.59
C GLY A 1 -1.61 -0.47 6.71
N SER A 2 -0.68 -0.75 7.60
CA SER A 2 -0.20 0.22 8.57
C SER A 2 1.25 -0.08 8.94
N CYS A 3 1.97 0.97 9.31
CA CYS A 3 3.30 0.90 9.94
C CYS A 3 3.24 1.60 11.29
N THR A 4 3.73 0.96 12.35
CA THR A 4 3.89 1.62 13.66
C THR A 4 5.21 2.41 13.71
N SER A 5 5.34 3.32 14.69
CA SER A 5 6.61 4.02 14.96
C SER A 5 7.75 3.10 15.39
N GLU A 6 7.43 1.88 15.83
CA GLU A 6 8.39 0.81 16.16
C GLU A 6 8.81 0.00 14.92
N GLY A 7 8.23 0.28 13.75
CA GLY A 7 8.55 -0.39 12.49
C GLY A 7 7.74 -1.66 12.21
N ASN A 8 6.66 -1.91 12.95
CA ASN A 8 5.80 -3.07 12.70
C ASN A 8 4.89 -2.80 11.50
N LEU A 9 5.01 -3.62 10.45
CA LEU A 9 4.16 -3.54 9.25
C LEU A 9 2.98 -4.51 9.37
N SER A 10 1.80 -4.07 8.96
CA SER A 10 0.58 -4.88 8.96
C SER A 10 -0.21 -4.68 7.67
N PHE A 11 -0.81 -5.77 7.19
CA PHE A 11 -1.56 -5.80 5.94
C PHE A 11 -2.88 -6.53 6.13
N SER A 12 -3.94 -6.05 5.47
CA SER A 12 -5.17 -6.85 5.34
C SER A 12 -4.88 -8.02 4.43
N TRP A 13 -5.13 -9.25 4.88
CA TRP A 13 -4.91 -10.46 4.09
C TRP A 13 -5.65 -10.43 2.74
N ARG A 14 -6.78 -9.72 2.68
CA ARG A 14 -7.58 -9.53 1.45
C ARG A 14 -6.84 -8.83 0.33
N ILE A 15 -5.73 -8.14 0.62
CA ILE A 15 -4.88 -7.56 -0.44
C ILE A 15 -4.34 -8.62 -1.40
N MET A 16 -4.24 -9.88 -0.98
CA MET A 16 -3.81 -10.99 -1.84
C MET A 16 -4.72 -11.23 -3.04
N MET A 17 -5.93 -10.65 -3.05
CA MET A 17 -6.87 -10.70 -4.18
C MET A 17 -6.65 -9.56 -5.18
N ALA A 18 -5.78 -8.59 -4.87
CA ALA A 18 -5.45 -7.51 -5.78
C ALA A 18 -4.43 -7.97 -6.84
N PRO A 19 -4.34 -7.28 -8.00
CA PRO A 19 -3.29 -7.51 -8.97
C PRO A 19 -1.88 -7.40 -8.34
N PRO A 20 -0.89 -8.21 -8.77
CA PRO A 20 0.46 -8.21 -8.17
C PRO A 20 1.13 -6.84 -8.08
N ALA A 21 0.97 -5.99 -9.10
CA ALA A 21 1.52 -4.63 -9.10
C ALA A 21 0.94 -3.76 -7.97
N VAL A 22 -0.32 -3.98 -7.60
CA VAL A 22 -1.01 -3.26 -6.52
C VAL A 22 -0.49 -3.73 -5.16
N ILE A 23 -0.24 -5.04 -5.02
CA ILE A 23 0.39 -5.61 -3.83
C ILE A 23 1.78 -5.00 -3.64
N ASN A 24 2.60 -4.96 -4.69
CA ASN A 24 3.93 -4.34 -4.66
C ASN A 24 3.89 -2.87 -4.24
N TYR A 25 2.93 -2.10 -4.77
CA TYR A 25 2.71 -0.72 -4.35
C TYR A 25 2.35 -0.63 -2.87
N LEU A 26 1.42 -1.46 -2.37
CA LEU A 26 1.04 -1.40 -0.96
C LEU A 26 2.22 -1.77 -0.04
N VAL A 27 3.02 -2.76 -0.41
CA VAL A 27 4.24 -3.11 0.33
C VAL A 27 5.24 -1.95 0.31
N ALA A 28 5.49 -1.35 -0.86
CA ALA A 28 6.37 -0.19 -0.97
C ALA A 28 5.88 1.01 -0.15
N HIS A 29 4.55 1.22 -0.08
CA HIS A 29 3.92 2.24 0.76
C HIS A 29 4.21 2.02 2.25
N GLU A 30 3.95 0.82 2.76
CA GLU A 30 4.20 0.52 4.18
C GLU A 30 5.70 0.51 4.52
N VAL A 31 6.56 0.04 3.60
CA VAL A 31 8.02 0.08 3.78
C VAL A 31 8.54 1.52 3.78
N ALA A 32 7.97 2.41 2.97
CA ALA A 32 8.36 3.83 2.98
C ALA A 32 8.12 4.48 4.35
N HIS A 33 7.12 4.01 5.12
CA HIS A 33 6.88 4.50 6.48
C HIS A 33 8.00 4.18 7.47
N LEU A 34 8.83 3.15 7.23
CA LEU A 34 10.00 2.88 8.06
C LEU A 34 11.01 4.03 8.07
N LYS A 35 10.95 4.92 7.06
CA LYS A 35 11.82 6.09 6.95
C LYS A 35 11.08 7.42 7.05
N GLU A 36 9.86 7.49 6.51
CA GLU A 36 9.07 8.71 6.43
C GLU A 36 7.66 8.44 6.98
N MET A 37 7.43 8.71 8.27
CA MET A 37 6.18 8.31 8.93
C MET A 37 4.94 9.07 8.43
N ASN A 38 5.13 10.22 7.77
CA ASN A 38 4.04 11.05 7.23
C ASN A 38 4.08 11.06 5.69
N HIS A 39 2.91 11.11 5.05
CA HIS A 39 2.74 11.15 3.57
C HIS A 39 3.14 12.48 2.90
N GLY A 40 4.24 13.09 3.34
CA GLY A 40 4.79 14.32 2.74
C GLY A 40 5.59 14.05 1.45
N PRO A 41 6.20 15.09 0.84
CA PRO A 41 6.93 14.95 -0.41
C PRO A 41 8.08 13.93 -0.37
N LYS A 42 8.78 13.83 0.77
CA LYS A 42 9.87 12.85 0.95
C LYS A 42 9.36 11.41 0.93
N PHE A 43 8.20 11.17 1.54
CA PHE A 43 7.53 9.87 1.52
C PHE A 43 7.18 9.46 0.09
N TRP A 44 6.49 10.33 -0.66
CA TRP A 44 6.06 9.99 -2.02
C TRP A 44 7.24 9.79 -2.96
N LYS A 45 8.28 10.62 -2.86
CA LYS A 45 9.53 10.41 -3.60
C LYS A 45 10.18 9.06 -3.29
N LEU A 46 10.16 8.63 -2.02
CA LEU A 46 10.68 7.32 -1.63
C LEU A 46 9.79 6.18 -2.14
N CYS A 47 8.47 6.31 -1.99
CA CYS A 47 7.50 5.32 -2.44
C CYS A 47 7.59 5.10 -3.96
N GLU A 48 7.65 6.17 -4.75
CA GLU A 48 7.86 6.11 -6.21
C GLU A 48 9.21 5.49 -6.60
N LYS A 49 10.27 5.76 -5.83
CA LYS A 49 11.57 5.10 -6.02
C LYS A 49 11.49 3.60 -5.77
N LEU A 50 10.73 3.17 -4.76
CA LEU A 50 10.54 1.75 -4.42
C LEU A 50 9.58 1.05 -5.39
N CYS A 51 8.57 1.76 -5.90
CA CYS A 51 7.58 1.26 -6.83
C CYS A 51 7.23 2.35 -7.86
N PRO A 52 7.84 2.33 -9.06
CA PRO A 52 7.58 3.34 -10.10
C PRO A 52 6.12 3.42 -10.56
N ASP A 53 5.35 2.34 -10.37
CA ASP A 53 3.92 2.26 -10.68
C ASP A 53 2.99 2.88 -9.61
N THR A 54 3.56 3.62 -8.65
CA THR A 54 2.86 4.16 -7.46
C THR A 54 1.54 4.83 -7.79
N ASP A 55 1.50 5.79 -8.71
CA ASP A 55 0.27 6.52 -8.99
C ASP A 55 -0.83 5.65 -9.59
N ARG A 56 -0.46 4.81 -10.58
CA ARG A 56 -1.39 3.87 -11.22
C ARG A 56 -1.99 2.90 -10.22
N CYS A 57 -1.17 2.34 -9.33
CA CYS A 57 -1.62 1.39 -8.31
C CYS A 57 -2.41 2.04 -7.18
N LYS A 58 -2.04 3.26 -6.77
CA LYS A 58 -2.80 4.10 -5.83
C LYS A 58 -4.21 4.36 -6.35
N ASP A 59 -4.33 4.74 -7.61
CA ASP A 59 -5.63 4.98 -8.25
C ASP A 59 -6.46 3.71 -8.41
N TRP A 60 -5.81 2.57 -8.63
CA TRP A 60 -6.51 1.28 -8.61
C TRP A 60 -7.05 0.97 -7.22
N LEU A 61 -6.26 1.14 -6.15
CA LEU A 61 -6.70 0.91 -4.77
C LEU A 61 -7.83 1.85 -4.35
N LYS A 62 -7.76 3.13 -4.74
CA LYS A 62 -8.84 4.09 -4.47
C LYS A 62 -10.17 3.65 -5.07
N ARG A 63 -10.16 3.03 -6.24
CA ARG A 63 -11.36 2.56 -6.94
C ARG A 63 -11.86 1.19 -6.46
N ASN A 64 -10.95 0.26 -6.15
CA ASN A 64 -11.29 -1.15 -5.92
C ASN A 64 -11.13 -1.61 -4.46
N GLY A 65 -10.50 -0.80 -3.60
CA GLY A 65 -10.16 -1.17 -2.23
C GLY A 65 -11.38 -1.53 -1.37
N GLY A 66 -12.50 -0.81 -1.55
CA GLY A 66 -13.76 -1.12 -0.86
C GLY A 66 -14.31 -2.49 -1.26
N ALA A 67 -14.29 -2.82 -2.56
CA ALA A 67 -14.75 -4.11 -3.07
C ALA A 67 -13.91 -5.28 -2.53
N LEU A 68 -12.59 -5.09 -2.41
CA LEU A 68 -11.71 -6.10 -1.79
C LEU A 68 -12.13 -6.42 -0.34
N GLN A 69 -12.46 -5.39 0.45
CA GLN A 69 -12.87 -5.59 1.85
C GLN A 69 -14.27 -6.20 1.98
N ALA A 70 -15.12 -6.02 0.97
CA ALA A 70 -16.48 -6.54 0.94
C ALA A 70 -16.58 -8.02 0.53
N ILE A 71 -15.47 -8.70 0.23
CA ILE A 71 -15.47 -10.12 -0.11
C ILE A 71 -15.88 -10.96 1.11
N VAL A 72 -16.97 -11.73 0.92
CA VAL A 72 -17.55 -12.67 1.87
C VAL A 72 -17.34 -14.09 1.32
N PHE A 73 -17.01 -15.02 2.21
CA PHE A 73 -16.95 -16.46 1.92
C PHE A 73 -18.12 -17.13 2.60
N GLU A 74 -18.84 -17.98 1.88
CA GLU A 74 -19.91 -18.83 2.40
C GLU A 74 -19.33 -20.13 3.01
#